data_AF-A0A2M7KK16-F1
#
_entry.id   AF-A0A2M7KK16-F1
#
_cell.length_a   1.000
_cell.length_b   1.000
_cell.length_c   1.000
_cell.angle_alpha   90.00
_cell.angle_beta   90.00
_cell.angle_gamma   90.00
#
_symmetry.space_group_name_H-M   'P 1'
#
loop_
_entity.id
_entity.type
_entity.pdbx_description
1 polymer ?
#
loop_
_entity_poly.entity_id
_entity_poly.type
_entity_poly.pdbx_seq_one_letter_code
_entity_poly.pdbx_strand_id
1 'polypeptide(L)'
;MEDCKEHTYPVWNLLKELHAQGKLTPEQTVLCTPTMPKEELYDLKTNPHQIRSLARLPEHEETLKRLRAALERWIEETNDQGQSMEPPEVVARRGREGCPKWVTDRRWRAGPAPPLAPLEGALGSSPAAVVGMRLLPSSRTLALER
;
A
#
# COMPACT_ATOMS: atom_id res chain seq x y z
N MET A 1 -18.23 -1.84 -0.99
CA MET A 1 -16.79 -1.45 -0.96
C MET A 1 -15.99 -2.21 -2.01
N GLU A 2 -16.17 -3.53 -2.16
CA GLU A 2 -15.52 -4.33 -3.20
C GLU A 2 -15.84 -3.86 -4.63
N ASP A 3 -17.12 -3.54 -4.89
CA ASP A 3 -17.56 -3.00 -6.19
C ASP A 3 -16.76 -1.76 -6.62
N CYS A 4 -16.43 -0.86 -5.69
CA CYS A 4 -15.66 0.34 -6.02
C CYS A 4 -14.21 0.00 -6.39
N LYS A 5 -13.62 -0.99 -5.73
CA LYS A 5 -12.25 -1.43 -6.01
C LYS A 5 -12.14 -2.04 -7.40
N GLU A 6 -13.10 -2.87 -7.78
CA GLU A 6 -13.18 -3.50 -9.11
C GLU A 6 -13.35 -2.49 -10.25
N HIS A 7 -14.12 -1.42 -10.00
CA HIS A 7 -14.33 -0.37 -11.00
C HIS A 7 -13.16 0.62 -11.05
N THR A 8 -12.50 0.90 -9.93
CA THR A 8 -11.44 1.92 -9.88
C THR A 8 -10.09 1.37 -10.32
N TYR A 9 -9.73 0.17 -9.87
CA TYR A 9 -8.40 -0.41 -10.08
C TYR A 9 -8.46 -1.47 -11.18
N PRO A 10 -8.05 -1.15 -12.43
CA PRO A 10 -8.14 -2.11 -13.54
C PRO A 10 -7.32 -3.38 -13.29
N VAL A 11 -6.22 -3.27 -12.53
CA VAL A 11 -5.37 -4.39 -12.13
C VAL A 11 -6.11 -5.38 -11.23
N TRP A 12 -7.14 -4.96 -10.48
CA TRP A 12 -7.83 -5.82 -9.52
C TRP A 12 -8.59 -6.97 -10.20
N ASN A 13 -9.23 -6.72 -11.35
CA ASN A 13 -9.91 -7.76 -12.12
C ASN A 13 -8.90 -8.65 -12.86
N LEU A 14 -7.89 -8.04 -13.47
CA LEU A 14 -6.80 -8.77 -14.16
C LEU A 14 -6.07 -9.73 -13.22
N LEU A 15 -5.83 -9.32 -11.97
CA LEU A 15 -5.15 -10.15 -10.98
C LEU A 15 -5.94 -11.43 -10.67
N LYS A 16 -7.27 -11.33 -10.55
CA LYS A 16 -8.16 -12.49 -10.35
C LYS A 16 -8.10 -13.44 -11.56
N GLU A 17 -8.11 -12.91 -12.78
CA GLU A 17 -8.02 -13.70 -14.01
C GLU A 17 -6.66 -14.42 -14.12
N LEU A 18 -5.56 -13.70 -13.87
CA LEU A 18 -4.22 -14.28 -13.92
C LEU A 18 -3.99 -15.33 -12.83
N HIS A 19 -4.57 -15.12 -11.64
CA HIS A 19 -4.57 -16.14 -10.60
C HIS A 19 -5.30 -17.40 -11.04
N ALA A 20 -6.51 -17.26 -11.61
CA ALA A 20 -7.29 -18.41 -12.10
C ALA A 20 -6.56 -19.16 -13.23
N GLN A 21 -5.74 -18.46 -14.01
CA GLN A 21 -4.90 -19.05 -15.07
C GLN A 21 -3.58 -19.63 -14.56
N GLY A 22 -3.24 -19.50 -13.27
CA GLY A 22 -1.97 -19.96 -12.70
C GLY A 22 -0.74 -19.21 -13.23
N LYS A 23 -0.92 -17.98 -13.72
CA LYS A 23 0.17 -17.18 -14.34
C LYS A 23 0.90 -16.26 -13.36
N LEU A 24 0.45 -16.19 -12.12
CA LEU A 24 1.05 -15.36 -11.08
C LEU A 24 2.26 -16.03 -10.45
N THR A 25 3.23 -15.23 -10.01
CA THR A 25 4.30 -15.75 -9.16
C THR A 25 3.76 -16.12 -7.78
N PRO A 26 4.44 -16.99 -7.02
CA PRO A 26 4.04 -17.31 -5.64
C PRO A 26 3.87 -16.06 -4.76
N GLU A 27 4.73 -15.05 -4.94
CA GLU A 27 4.66 -13.79 -4.22
C GLU A 27 3.43 -12.96 -4.59
N GLN A 28 3.05 -12.92 -5.87
CA GLN A 28 1.86 -12.20 -6.34
C GLN A 28 0.56 -12.89 -5.91
N THR A 29 0.58 -14.21 -5.77
CA THR A 29 -0.56 -15.03 -5.38
C THR A 29 -1.08 -14.64 -3.98
N VAL A 30 -0.21 -14.14 -3.11
CA VAL A 30 -0.57 -13.66 -1.76
C VAL A 30 -1.69 -12.62 -1.81
N LEU A 31 -1.71 -11.73 -2.82
CA LEU A 31 -2.73 -10.69 -2.98
C LEU A 31 -4.12 -11.23 -3.31
N CYS A 32 -4.21 -12.49 -3.73
CA CYS A 32 -5.47 -13.16 -4.05
C CYS A 32 -5.93 -14.09 -2.93
N THR A 33 -5.18 -14.19 -1.83
CA THR A 33 -5.61 -14.97 -0.68
C THR A 33 -6.90 -14.39 -0.09
N PRO A 34 -7.87 -15.23 0.29
CA PRO A 34 -9.16 -14.74 0.78
C PRO A 34 -9.04 -14.04 2.13
N THR A 35 -7.98 -14.32 2.88
CA THR A 35 -7.76 -13.78 4.22
C THR A 35 -6.28 -13.45 4.41
N MET A 36 -6.01 -12.30 5.00
CA MET A 36 -4.67 -11.95 5.45
C MET A 36 -4.26 -12.78 6.67
N PRO A 37 -2.97 -13.12 6.82
CA PRO A 37 -2.47 -13.69 8.06
C PRO A 37 -2.71 -12.73 9.23
N LYS A 38 -2.88 -13.28 10.43
CA LYS A 38 -3.11 -12.47 11.65
C LYS A 38 -1.93 -11.54 11.95
N GLU A 39 -0.72 -12.02 11.65
CA GLU A 39 0.52 -11.32 11.97
C GLU A 39 1.56 -11.56 10.89
N GLU A 40 2.37 -10.54 10.65
CA GLU A 40 3.47 -10.55 9.70
C GLU A 40 4.71 -9.91 10.34
N LEU A 41 5.89 -10.47 10.05
CA LEU A 41 7.15 -10.00 10.59
C LEU A 41 8.16 -9.92 9.46
N TYR A 42 8.82 -8.77 9.30
CA TYR A 42 9.73 -8.53 8.19
C TYR A 42 11.06 -7.96 8.69
N ASP A 43 12.16 -8.49 8.16
CA ASP A 43 13.46 -7.81 8.25
C ASP A 43 13.58 -6.83 7.08
N LEU A 44 13.48 -5.53 7.39
CA LEU A 44 13.54 -4.46 6.39
C LEU A 44 14.92 -4.28 5.76
N LYS A 45 15.99 -4.78 6.40
CA LYS A 45 17.36 -4.69 5.83
C LYS A 45 17.52 -5.69 4.70
N THR A 46 17.05 -6.92 4.90
CA THR A 46 17.18 -7.99 3.91
C THR A 46 16.01 -8.08 2.94
N ASN A 47 14.82 -7.60 3.35
CA ASN A 47 13.59 -7.62 2.58
C ASN A 47 12.90 -6.24 2.62
N PRO A 48 13.43 -5.23 1.89
CA PRO A 48 12.89 -3.87 1.90
C PRO A 48 11.44 -3.78 1.41
N HIS A 49 11.03 -4.70 0.54
CA HIS A 49 9.71 -4.74 -0.06
C HIS A 49 8.69 -5.58 0.73
N GLN A 50 9.08 -6.12 1.89
CA GLN A 50 8.17 -6.83 2.80
C GLN A 50 7.42 -7.99 2.13
N ILE A 51 8.08 -8.70 1.21
CA ILE A 51 7.44 -9.79 0.45
C ILE A 51 7.44 -11.11 1.22
N ARG A 52 8.50 -11.37 2.00
CA ARG A 52 8.71 -12.62 2.73
C ARG A 52 8.55 -12.42 4.22
N SER A 53 7.41 -12.88 4.77
CA SER A 53 7.12 -12.82 6.20
C SER A 53 7.85 -13.93 6.96
N LEU A 54 8.49 -13.54 8.06
CA LEU A 54 9.23 -14.37 9.00
C LEU A 54 8.36 -14.88 10.15
N ALA A 55 7.09 -14.46 10.23
CA ALA A 55 6.21 -14.68 11.38
C ALA A 55 5.92 -16.16 11.68
N ARG A 56 6.09 -17.05 10.70
CA ARG A 56 5.86 -18.50 10.84
C ARG A 56 7.13 -19.29 11.16
N LEU A 57 8.29 -18.64 11.18
CA LEU A 57 9.56 -19.32 11.46
C LEU A 57 9.79 -19.38 12.99
N PRO A 58 10.03 -20.57 13.57
CA PRO A 58 10.21 -20.73 15.01
C PRO A 58 11.32 -19.86 15.61
N GLU A 59 12.39 -19.61 14.85
CA GLU A 59 13.53 -18.78 15.24
C GLU A 59 13.17 -17.32 15.55
N HIS A 60 12.00 -16.84 15.10
CA HIS A 60 11.55 -15.48 15.33
C HIS A 60 10.38 -15.37 16.32
N GLU A 61 9.98 -16.47 16.96
CA GLU A 61 8.82 -16.51 17.87
C GLU A 61 8.99 -15.56 19.07
N GLU A 62 10.18 -15.51 19.66
CA GLU A 62 10.47 -14.60 20.78
C GLU A 62 10.35 -13.13 20.38
N THR A 63 10.85 -12.78 19.19
CA THR A 63 10.75 -11.42 18.65
C THR A 63 9.30 -11.03 18.43
N LEU A 64 8.50 -11.95 17.87
CA LEU A 64 7.09 -11.73 17.60
C LEU A 64 6.30 -11.54 18.90
N LYS A 65 6.53 -12.39 19.92
CA LYS A 65 5.95 -12.23 21.27
C LYS A 65 6.29 -10.88 21.89
N ARG A 66 7.55 -10.46 21.79
CA ARG A 66 8.01 -9.17 22.34
C ARG A 66 7.33 -7.98 21.67
N LEU A 67 7.23 -8.00 20.34
CA LEU A 67 6.60 -6.92 19.57
C LEU A 67 5.08 -6.88 19.79
N ARG A 68 4.43 -8.04 19.85
CA ARG A 68 3.00 -8.13 20.18
C ARG A 68 2.71 -7.53 21.56
N ALA A 69 3.46 -7.93 22.58
CA ALA A 69 3.27 -7.40 23.92
C ALA A 69 3.52 -5.89 23.99
N ALA A 70 4.45 -5.35 23.19
CA ALA A 70 4.67 -3.91 23.11
C ALA A 70 3.49 -3.18 22.46
N LEU A 71 2.91 -3.75 21.40
CA LEU A 71 1.73 -3.20 20.75
C LEU A 71 0.50 -3.26 21.66
N GLU A 72 0.25 -4.38 22.33
CA GLU A 72 -0.87 -4.54 23.27
C GLU A 72 -0.82 -3.50 24.38
N ARG A 73 0.35 -3.29 25.00
CA ARG A 73 0.53 -2.23 26.00
C ARG A 73 0.24 -0.84 25.43
N TRP A 74 0.73 -0.53 24.23
CA TRP A 74 0.49 0.78 23.62
C TRP A 74 -0.99 1.01 23.33
N ILE A 75 -1.71 -0.02 22.87
CA ILE A 75 -3.16 0.05 22.64
C ILE A 75 -3.90 0.37 23.94
N GLU A 76 -3.55 -0.30 25.04
CA GLU A 76 -4.14 -0.05 26.36
C GLU A 76 -3.81 1.36 26.88
N GLU A 77 -2.53 1.74 26.83
CA GLU A 77 -2.03 3.04 27.32
C GLU A 77 -2.64 4.23 26.57
N THR A 78 -2.90 4.07 25.27
CA THR A 78 -3.47 5.14 24.42
C THR A 78 -4.99 5.08 24.31
N ASN A 79 -5.63 4.05 24.89
CA ASN A 79 -7.06 3.78 24.74
C ASN A 79 -7.46 3.77 23.25
N ASP A 80 -6.76 2.98 22.43
CA ASP A 80 -7.01 2.89 20.99
C ASP A 80 -8.44 2.38 20.72
N GLN A 81 -9.22 3.16 19.97
CA GLN A 81 -10.62 2.85 19.66
C GLN A 81 -10.76 1.72 18.61
N GLY A 82 -9.68 1.37 17.92
CA GLY A 82 -9.64 0.31 16.91
C GLY A 82 -9.93 -1.09 17.45
N GLN A 83 -9.89 -1.30 18.78
CA GLN A 83 -10.32 -2.55 19.40
C GLN A 83 -11.84 -2.75 19.40
N SER A 84 -12.60 -1.65 19.31
CA SER A 84 -14.06 -1.69 19.32
C SER A 84 -14.61 -1.55 17.91
N MET A 85 -15.64 -2.33 17.58
CA MET A 85 -16.33 -2.15 16.31
C MET A 85 -17.18 -0.88 16.38
N GLU A 86 -17.10 -0.09 15.31
CA GLU A 86 -17.95 1.09 15.13
C GLU A 86 -19.44 0.71 15.23
N PRO A 87 -20.28 1.55 15.86
CA PRO A 87 -21.70 1.30 15.96
C PRO A 87 -22.36 1.05 14.58
N PRO A 88 -23.32 0.12 14.47
CA PRO A 88 -23.93 -0.26 13.19
C PRO A 88 -24.49 0.94 12.39
N GLU A 89 -25.00 1.97 13.06
CA GLU A 89 -25.52 3.18 12.42
C GLU A 89 -24.43 3.99 11.70
N VAL A 90 -23.19 4.00 12.23
CA VAL A 90 -22.03 4.67 11.63
C VAL A 90 -21.54 3.87 10.42
N VAL A 91 -21.47 2.55 10.56
CA VAL A 91 -21.10 1.63 9.46
C VAL A 91 -22.12 1.73 8.32
N ALA A 92 -23.42 1.73 8.64
CA ALA A 92 -24.49 1.84 7.67
C ALA A 92 -24.45 3.17 6.89
N ARG A 93 -24.04 4.28 7.53
CA ARG A 93 -23.84 5.56 6.83
C ARG A 93 -22.71 5.46 5.79
N ARG A 94 -21.57 4.84 6.15
CA ARG A 94 -20.44 4.64 5.23
C ARG A 94 -20.75 3.65 4.11
N GLY A 95 -21.57 2.63 4.37
CA GLY A 95 -21.95 1.62 3.39
C GLY A 95 -23.04 2.04 2.38
N ARG A 96 -23.78 3.13 2.64
CA ARG A 96 -24.79 3.67 1.70
C ARG A 96 -24.18 4.42 0.53
N GLU A 97 -22.96 4.90 0.68
CA GLU A 97 -22.22 5.52 -0.42
C GLU A 97 -21.57 4.39 -1.22
N GLY A 98 -22.33 3.85 -2.18
CA GLY A 98 -21.78 2.94 -3.18
C GLY A 98 -20.63 3.57 -3.96
N CYS A 99 -20.12 2.86 -4.96
CA CYS A 99 -19.11 3.42 -5.86
C CYS A 99 -19.61 4.78 -6.40
N PRO A 100 -18.90 5.90 -6.18
CA PRO A 100 -19.37 7.19 -6.64
C PRO A 100 -19.61 7.17 -8.14
N LYS A 101 -20.70 7.80 -8.59
CA LYS A 101 -21.08 7.84 -10.01
C LYS A 101 -19.96 8.26 -10.97
N TRP A 102 -19.02 9.10 -10.54
CA TRP A 102 -17.85 9.51 -11.35
C TRP A 102 -16.80 8.40 -11.53
N VAL A 103 -16.76 7.40 -10.66
CA VAL A 103 -15.92 6.21 -10.79
C VAL A 103 -16.54 5.22 -11.79
N THR A 104 -17.86 5.03 -11.72
CA THR A 104 -18.61 4.15 -12.63
C THR A 104 -18.85 4.78 -14.01
N ASP A 105 -18.82 6.11 -14.10
CA ASP A 105 -18.94 6.85 -15.35
C ASP A 105 -17.66 6.66 -16.18
N ARG A 106 -17.74 5.77 -17.18
CA ARG A 106 -16.65 5.46 -18.11
C ARG A 106 -16.29 6.61 -19.06
N ARG A 107 -17.04 7.72 -19.03
CA ARG A 107 -16.80 8.89 -19.90
C ARG A 107 -15.39 9.47 -19.78
N TRP A 108 -14.72 9.36 -18.62
CA TRP A 108 -13.34 9.85 -18.44
C TRP A 108 -12.26 8.87 -18.94
N ARG A 109 -12.55 7.55 -18.99
CA ARG A 109 -11.64 6.49 -19.47
C ARG A 109 -11.78 6.20 -20.97
N ALA A 110 -12.68 6.89 -21.66
CA ALA A 110 -12.97 6.68 -23.08
C ALA A 110 -11.97 7.39 -24.04
N GLY A 111 -10.89 7.97 -23.53
CA GLY A 111 -9.75 8.33 -24.38
C GLY A 111 -9.04 7.06 -24.85
N PRO A 112 -8.56 6.97 -26.12
CA PRO A 112 -7.84 5.80 -26.57
C PRO A 112 -6.65 5.56 -25.64
N ALA A 113 -6.55 4.34 -25.10
CA ALA A 113 -5.35 3.94 -24.37
C ALA A 113 -4.14 4.16 -25.29
N PRO A 114 -3.06 4.82 -24.82
CA PRO A 114 -1.83 4.85 -25.60
C PRO A 114 -1.43 3.39 -25.88
N PRO A 115 -1.05 3.05 -27.12
CA PRO A 115 -0.66 1.69 -27.44
C PRO A 115 0.47 1.26 -26.49
N LEU A 116 0.32 0.08 -25.89
CA LEU A 116 1.36 -0.51 -25.06
C LEU A 116 2.60 -0.68 -25.94
N ALA A 117 3.59 0.19 -25.76
CA ALA A 117 4.87 0.05 -26.43
C ALA A 117 5.46 -1.32 -26.02
N PRO A 118 6.01 -2.11 -26.96
CA PRO A 118 6.71 -3.34 -26.62
C PRO A 118 7.83 -3.04 -25.62
N LEU A 119 7.87 -3.79 -24.51
CA LEU A 119 8.94 -3.72 -23.51
C LEU A 119 10.21 -4.42 -24.02
N GLU A 120 10.67 -4.07 -25.22
CA GLU A 120 11.99 -4.46 -25.69
C GLU A 120 12.92 -3.23 -25.60
N GLY A 121 13.91 -3.28 -24.70
CA GLY A 121 15.06 -2.37 -24.73
C GLY A 121 15.23 -1.37 -23.59
N ALA A 122 14.55 -1.48 -22.46
CA ALA A 122 14.73 -0.57 -21.31
C ALA A 122 15.94 -0.91 -20.39
N LEU A 123 17.07 -1.33 -20.98
CA LEU A 123 18.37 -1.35 -20.31
C LEU A 123 19.38 -0.53 -21.13
N GLY A 124 19.05 0.74 -21.35
CA GLY A 124 19.98 1.74 -21.87
C GLY A 124 20.63 2.50 -20.72
N SER A 125 21.91 2.22 -20.48
CA SER A 125 22.80 3.02 -19.62
C SER A 125 22.74 4.49 -20.03
N SER A 126 22.41 5.40 -19.11
CA SER A 126 22.56 6.84 -19.31
C SER A 126 23.77 7.34 -18.53
N PRO A 127 24.84 7.83 -19.18
CA PRO A 127 25.90 8.57 -18.52
C PRO A 127 25.53 10.05 -18.56
N ALA A 128 25.04 10.59 -17.45
CA ALA A 128 24.99 12.03 -17.27
C ALA A 128 25.16 12.37 -15.79
N ALA A 129 26.33 12.93 -15.49
CA ALA A 129 26.74 13.43 -14.21
C ALA A 129 25.75 14.47 -13.65
N VAL A 130 25.46 14.37 -12.35
CA VAL A 130 25.00 15.52 -11.55
C VAL A 130 26.09 15.84 -10.55
N VAL A 131 26.83 16.90 -10.86
CA VAL A 131 27.68 17.64 -9.91
C VAL A 131 26.74 18.42 -9.00
N GLY A 132 26.75 18.09 -7.70
CA GLY A 132 26.02 18.82 -6.67
C GLY A 132 26.97 19.60 -5.77
N MET A 133 27.16 20.90 -6.04
CA MET A 133 27.65 21.83 -5.01
C MET A 133 27.16 23.24 -5.32
N ARG A 134 26.37 23.83 -4.41
CA ARG A 134 26.35 25.29 -4.24
C ARG A 134 25.94 25.69 -2.83
N LEU A 135 26.83 26.47 -2.22
CA LEU A 135 26.67 27.13 -0.94
C LEU A 135 25.51 28.14 -0.92
N LEU A 136 24.93 28.30 0.27
CA LEU A 136 23.99 29.35 0.69
C LEU A 136 24.58 30.75 0.49
N PRO A 137 23.70 31.78 0.44
CA PRO A 137 23.95 32.92 1.30
C PRO A 137 22.76 33.34 2.17
N SER A 138 23.19 33.91 3.29
CA SER A 138 22.48 34.42 4.46
C SER A 138 21.64 35.67 4.23
N SER A 139 20.72 35.86 5.17
CA SER A 139 20.15 37.13 5.68
C SER A 139 19.00 37.77 4.90
N ARG A 140 17.82 37.78 5.54
CA ARG A 140 17.10 39.03 5.85
C ARG A 140 16.06 38.80 6.95
N THR A 141 16.41 39.24 8.16
CA THR A 141 15.51 39.49 9.27
C THR A 141 14.68 40.72 8.94
N LEU A 142 13.35 40.62 8.94
CA LEU A 142 12.48 41.80 9.05
C LEU A 142 11.92 41.81 10.47
N ALA A 143 12.40 42.77 11.24
CA ALA A 143 11.79 43.21 12.47
C ALA A 143 10.43 43.85 12.15
N LEU A 144 9.39 43.45 12.88
CA LEU A 144 8.21 44.27 13.09
C LEU A 144 8.21 44.61 14.58
N GLU A 145 8.61 45.84 14.88
CA GLU A 145 8.51 46.45 16.20
C GLU A 145 7.17 47.17 16.31
N ARG A 146 6.56 47.03 17.49
CA ARG A 146 5.54 47.89 18.15
C ARG A 146 4.07 47.70 17.79
#